data_AF-A0A2N3HNK6-F1
#
_entry.id   AF-A0A2N3HNK6-F1
#
_cell.length_a   1.000
_cell.length_b   1.000
_cell.length_c   1.000
_cell.angle_alpha   90.00
_cell.angle_beta   90.00
_cell.angle_gamma   90.00
#
_symmetry.space_group_name_H-M   'P 1'
#
loop_
_entity.id
_entity.type
_entity.pdbx_description
1 polymer ?
#
loop_
_entity_poly.entity_id
_entity_poly.type
_entity_poly.pdbx_seq_one_letter_code
_entity_poly.pdbx_strand_id
1 'polypeptide(L)' 'MPQNHCYENARAERVNGILKDEFYLDHPDSYRDFTNIAHANRATKNAINLYNQIRLHLYLDFKTPNYVHQNAA' A
#
# COMPACT_ATOMS: atom_id res chain seq x y z
N MET A 1 -19.04 18.78 10.08
CA MET A 1 -19.33 18.91 8.63
C MET A 1 -18.39 17.97 7.88
N PRO A 2 -18.87 16.89 7.22
CA PRO A 2 -18.07 15.71 6.85
C PRO A 2 -17.38 15.90 5.50
N GLN A 3 -16.54 16.92 5.36
CA GLN A 3 -15.88 17.25 4.07
C GLN A 3 -14.51 16.55 3.88
N ASN A 4 -13.99 15.88 4.90
CA ASN A 4 -12.64 15.30 4.84
C ASN A 4 -12.59 13.82 4.42
N HIS A 5 -13.72 13.11 4.42
CA HIS A 5 -13.75 11.67 4.12
C HIS A 5 -13.47 11.36 2.65
N CYS A 6 -14.03 12.11 1.69
CA CYS A 6 -13.86 11.77 0.27
C CYS A 6 -12.40 11.93 -0.19
N TYR A 7 -11.70 12.97 0.28
CA TYR A 7 -10.31 13.19 -0.12
C TYR A 7 -9.36 12.17 0.53
N GLU A 8 -9.54 11.90 1.82
CA GLU A 8 -8.78 10.84 2.51
C GLU A 8 -9.07 9.46 1.91
N ASN A 9 -10.33 9.17 1.59
CA ASN A 9 -10.72 7.92 0.96
C ASN A 9 -10.16 7.79 -0.45
N ALA A 10 -10.18 8.85 -1.27
CA ALA A 10 -9.58 8.83 -2.61
C ALA A 10 -8.05 8.61 -2.54
N ARG A 11 -7.37 9.18 -1.54
CA ARG A 11 -5.94 8.90 -1.29
C ARG A 11 -5.72 7.44 -0.87
N ALA A 12 -6.56 6.91 0.01
CA ALA A 12 -6.49 5.53 0.46
C ALA A 12 -6.77 4.54 -0.69
N GLU A 13 -7.79 4.79 -1.52
CA GLU A 13 -8.13 3.99 -2.69
C GLU A 13 -6.99 3.94 -3.70
N ARG A 14 -6.31 5.07 -3.95
CA ARG A 14 -5.12 5.09 -4.80
C ARG A 14 -4.01 4.18 -4.25
N VAL A 15 -3.72 4.26 -2.96
CA VAL A 15 -2.70 3.40 -2.32
C VAL A 15 -3.13 1.93 -2.38
N ASN A 16 -4.41 1.63 -2.14
CA ASN A 16 -4.95 0.28 -2.23
C ASN A 16 -4.83 -0.30 -3.64
N GLY A 17 -5.09 0.52 -4.68
CA GLY A 17 -4.89 0.11 -6.07
C GLY A 17 -3.43 -0.28 -6.34
N ILE A 18 -2.48 0.58 -5.94
CA ILE A 18 -1.05 0.29 -6.08
C ILE A 18 -0.66 -1.00 -5.34
N LEU A 19 -1.16 -1.20 -4.12
CA LEU A 19 -0.85 -2.40 -3.34
C LEU A 19 -1.39 -3.67 -4.00
N LYS A 20 -2.56 -3.60 -4.62
CA LYS A 20 -3.16 -4.71 -5.35
C LYS A 20 -2.38 -5.04 -6.62
N ASP A 21 -2.14 -4.03 -7.45
CA ASP A 21 -1.48 -4.16 -8.75
C ASP A 21 -0.01 -4.62 -8.62
N GLU A 22 0.75 -4.06 -7.67
CA GLU A 22 2.20 -4.30 -7.58
C GLU A 22 2.57 -5.51 -6.71
N PHE A 23 1.73 -5.85 -5.73
CA PHE A 23 1.97 -6.97 -4.82
C PHE A 23 1.02 -8.15 -5.05
N TYR A 24 0.32 -8.15 -6.20
CA TYR A 24 -0.54 -9.23 -6.67
C TYR A 24 -1.64 -9.62 -5.68
N LEU A 25 -2.12 -8.67 -4.86
CA LEU A 25 -3.11 -8.97 -3.81
C LEU A 25 -4.52 -9.22 -4.35
N ASP A 26 -4.79 -8.85 -5.61
CA ASP A 26 -6.04 -9.11 -6.32
C ASP A 26 -5.87 -10.07 -7.52
N HIS A 27 -4.68 -10.64 -7.69
CA HIS A 27 -4.42 -11.58 -8.77
C HIS A 27 -5.17 -12.90 -8.51
N PRO A 28 -5.79 -13.53 -9.52
CA PRO A 28 -6.54 -14.78 -9.33
C PRO A 28 -5.70 -15.92 -8.72
N ASP A 29 -4.39 -15.94 -8.98
CA ASP A 29 -3.49 -16.93 -8.37
C ASP A 29 -3.29 -16.71 -6.85
N SER A 30 -3.39 -15.47 -6.37
CA SER A 30 -3.23 -15.14 -4.94
C SER A 30 -4.33 -15.75 -4.06
N TYR A 31 -5.51 -16.03 -4.63
CA TYR A 31 -6.60 -16.71 -3.94
C TYR A 31 -6.19 -18.10 -3.41
N ARG A 32 -5.24 -18.77 -4.09
CA ARG A 32 -4.72 -20.07 -3.64
C ARG A 32 -3.81 -19.94 -2.42
N ASP A 33 -3.15 -18.79 -2.27
CA ASP A 33 -2.25 -18.50 -1.13
C ASP A 33 -3.01 -17.91 0.07
N PHE A 34 -4.12 -17.21 -0.18
CA PHE A 34 -5.03 -16.68 0.83
C PHE A 34 -6.07 -17.70 1.31
N THR A 35 -5.58 -18.84 1.77
CA THR A 35 -6.41 -19.93 2.31
C THR A 35 -7.16 -19.57 3.59
N ASN A 36 -6.70 -18.53 4.31
CA ASN A 36 -7.35 -18.01 5.50
C ASN A 36 -7.07 -16.50 5.68
N ILE A 37 -7.87 -15.85 6.52
CA ILE A 37 -7.77 -14.42 6.82
C ILE A 37 -6.38 -14.06 7.40
N ALA A 38 -5.75 -14.96 8.14
CA ALA A 38 -4.42 -14.70 8.72
C ALA A 38 -3.33 -14.60 7.64
N HIS A 39 -3.38 -15.42 6.60
CA HIS A 39 -2.48 -15.36 5.45
C HIS A 39 -2.68 -14.07 4.66
N ALA A 40 -3.93 -13.70 4.36
CA ALA A 40 -4.27 -12.44 3.70
C ALA A 40 -3.76 -11.23 4.50
N ASN A 41 -3.96 -11.22 5.82
CA ASN A 41 -3.46 -10.16 6.70
C ASN A 41 -1.93 -10.08 6.70
N ARG A 42 -1.23 -11.23 6.72
CA ARG A 42 0.23 -11.26 6.69
C ARG A 42 0.77 -10.73 5.37
N ALA A 43 0.21 -11.17 4.24
CA ALA A 43 0.61 -10.70 2.92
C ALA A 43 0.35 -9.19 2.75
N THR A 44 -0.83 -8.73 3.17
CA THR A 44 -1.17 -7.30 3.17
C THR A 44 -0.19 -6.48 4.01
N LYS A 45 0.14 -6.96 5.22
CA LYS A 45 1.13 -6.29 6.08
C LYS A 45 2.52 -6.24 5.45
N ASN A 46 2.93 -7.32 4.78
CA ASN A 46 4.19 -7.37 4.06
C ASN A 46 4.20 -6.39 2.87
N ALA A 47 3.13 -6.35 2.08
CA ALA A 47 2.98 -5.41 0.96
C ALA A 47 3.06 -3.95 1.43
N ILE A 48 2.36 -3.61 2.51
CA ILE A 48 2.44 -2.28 3.13
C ILE A 48 3.88 -1.96 3.56
N ASN A 49 4.58 -2.92 4.17
CA ASN A 49 5.96 -2.70 4.60
C ASN A 49 6.90 -2.47 3.40
N LEU A 50 6.76 -3.27 2.35
CA LEU A 50 7.53 -3.13 1.11
C LEU A 50 7.26 -1.78 0.43
N TYR A 51 5.99 -1.38 0.34
CA TYR A 51 5.60 -0.07 -0.18
C TYR A 51 6.24 1.07 0.62
N ASN A 52 6.20 1.02 1.95
CA ASN A 52 6.73 2.09 2.78
C ASN A 52 8.26 2.15 2.85
N GLN A 53 8.93 0.99 2.85
CA GLN A 53 10.36 0.90 3.15
C GLN A 53 11.24 0.67 1.92
N ILE A 54 10.72 0.07 0.85
CA ILE A 54 11.54 -0.40 -0.28
C ILE A 54 11.11 0.24 -1.60
N ARG A 55 9.80 0.45 -1.82
CA ARG A 55 9.31 1.03 -3.07
C ARG A 55 9.85 2.45 -3.26
N LEU A 56 10.55 2.67 -4.36
CA LEU A 56 11.08 3.98 -4.74
C LEU A 56 10.01 4.74 -5.52
N HIS A 57 9.82 6.02 -5.20
CA HIS A 57 8.86 6.86 -5.89
C HIS A 57 9.59 7.92 -6.71
N LEU A 58 9.33 7.95 -8.03
CA LEU A 58 9.91 8.94 -8.94
C LEU A 58 9.64 10.38 -8.49
N TYR A 59 8.41 10.67 -8.04
CA TYR A 59 8.02 11.99 -7.57
C TYR A 59 8.62 12.35 -6.19
N LEU A 60 9.20 11.38 -5.49
CA LEU A 60 9.92 11.61 -4.23
C LEU A 60 11.44 11.58 -4.45
N ASP A 61 11.94 11.93 -5.64
CA ASP A 61 13.37 11.84 -5.99
C ASP A 61 13.97 10.43 -5.74
N PHE A 62 13.23 9.39 -6.10
CA PHE A 62 13.59 7.99 -5.80
C PHE A 62 13.75 7.69 -4.31
N LYS A 63 13.09 8.44 -3.43
CA LYS A 63 13.02 8.11 -1.99
C LYS A 63 11.84 7.20 -1.70
N THR A 64 11.90 6.53 -0.56
CA THR A 64 10.82 5.71 -0.04
C THR A 64 9.82 6.57 0.73
N PRO A 65 8.54 6.18 0.80
CA PRO A 65 7.54 6.93 1.58
C PRO A 65 7.97 7.14 3.03
N ASN A 66 8.54 6.11 3.67
CA ASN A 66 9.00 6.21 5.05
C ASN A 66 10.19 7.16 5.20
N TYR A 67 11.12 7.18 4.23
CA TYR A 67 12.22 8.15 4.24
C TYR A 67 11.69 9.59 4.20
N VAL A 68 10.75 9.89 3.30
CA VAL A 68 10.19 11.25 3.22
C VAL A 68 9.38 11.58 4.47
N HIS A 69 8.62 10.65 5.02
CA HIS A 69 7.83 10.88 6.23
C HIS A 69 8.71 11.16 7.46
N GLN A 70 9.82 10.44 7.62
CA GLN A 70 10.76 10.64 8.73
C GLN A 70 11.59 11.92 8.60
N ASN A 71 11.80 12.41 7.38
CA ASN A 71 12.56 13.63 7.10
C ASN A 71 11.66 14.85 6.80
N ALA A 72 10.33 14.70 6.92
CA ALA A 72 9.40 15.81 6.84
C ALA A 72 9.44 16.57 8.17
N ALA A 73 10.11 17.73 8.17
CA ALA A 73 10.15 18.65 9.30
C ALA A 73 8.82 19.40 9.50
#